data_AF-A0A4U1J902-F1
#
_entry.id   AF-A0A4U1J902-F1
#
_cell.length_a   1.000
_cell.length_b   1.000
_cell.length_c   1.000
_cell.angle_alpha   90.00
_cell.angle_beta   90.00
_cell.angle_gamma   90.00
#
_symmetry.space_group_name_H-M   'P 1'
#
loop_
_entity.id
_entity.type
_entity.pdbx_description
1 polymer ?
#
loop_
_entity_poly.entity_id
_entity_poly.type
_entity_poly.pdbx_seq_one_letter_code
_entity_poly.pdbx_strand_id
1 'polypeptide(L)'
;MPTTPFTLGGQNGWEHDEAQPSGYFHTYDALTLGPAGFAPRKVHVYLPRAYAETDARYPVVYMNDGHTTFWPGGPGNITWDVDQRLSELYAEKAIPPVIVVALHPIEREREYSHVDMGDGKPCCDLPKYTAYVADDVKSFIDTYYRTKPEPANTAILGSSRGGLASFYMANRRPDRFGKAGCLSPSFWAGLDPVFGGNFPGGPLESSVLVTTLANTLGAPAIRPRLWIDWGLLRTGGFHNEAIEAAATKRGVEMVALLKQSYGYVEGKELFWYEDPIGAHDEISWNRRFPDVMKALFGAP
;
A
#
# COMPACT_ATOMS: atom_id res chain seq x y z
N MET A 1 -3.50 19.17 -19.95
CA MET A 1 -4.69 18.31 -20.16
C MET A 1 -5.92 19.13 -19.82
N PRO A 2 -7.05 19.01 -20.54
CA PRO A 2 -8.31 19.60 -20.10
C PRO A 2 -8.71 18.98 -18.76
N THR A 3 -9.10 19.80 -17.79
CA THR A 3 -9.65 19.33 -16.51
C THR A 3 -11.09 19.78 -16.39
N THR A 4 -11.95 18.89 -15.90
CA THR A 4 -13.39 19.17 -15.72
C THR A 4 -13.71 19.14 -14.23
N PRO A 5 -14.13 20.26 -13.61
CA PRO A 5 -14.49 20.25 -12.20
C PRO A 5 -15.77 19.44 -11.96
N PHE A 6 -15.83 18.78 -10.81
CA PHE A 6 -17.04 18.10 -10.33
C PHE A 6 -17.18 18.23 -8.81
N THR A 7 -18.38 17.94 -8.31
CA THR A 7 -18.64 17.78 -6.87
C THR A 7 -19.25 16.40 -6.62
N LEU A 8 -18.66 15.63 -5.71
CA LEU A 8 -19.12 14.30 -5.34
C LEU A 8 -19.11 14.15 -3.81
N GLY A 9 -20.25 13.78 -3.22
CA GLY A 9 -20.37 13.65 -1.76
C GLY A 9 -20.02 14.94 -0.99
N GLY A 10 -20.28 16.10 -1.59
CA GLY A 10 -19.92 17.42 -1.03
C GLY A 10 -18.43 17.78 -1.12
N GLN A 11 -17.61 16.95 -1.78
CA GLN A 11 -16.19 17.18 -2.01
C GLN A 11 -15.96 17.68 -3.43
N ASN A 12 -15.15 18.71 -3.60
CA ASN A 12 -14.79 19.24 -4.91
C ASN A 12 -13.58 18.48 -5.46
N GLY A 13 -13.65 18.12 -6.73
CA GLY A 13 -12.56 17.46 -7.44
C GLY A 13 -12.51 17.84 -8.92
N TRP A 14 -11.53 17.28 -9.60
CA TRP A 14 -11.29 17.50 -11.03
C TRP A 14 -11.16 16.16 -11.72
N GLU A 15 -11.95 15.97 -12.77
CA GLU A 15 -11.76 14.88 -13.72
C GLU A 15 -10.70 15.29 -14.74
N HIS A 16 -9.79 14.38 -15.06
CA HIS A 16 -8.83 14.57 -16.12
C HIS A 16 -8.47 13.25 -16.79
N ASP A 17 -8.26 13.31 -18.10
CA ASP A 17 -7.93 12.17 -18.93
C ASP A 17 -6.57 12.41 -19.58
N GLU A 18 -5.60 11.59 -19.20
CA GLU A 18 -4.22 11.68 -19.69
C GLU A 18 -3.98 10.82 -20.93
N ALA A 19 -5.05 10.42 -21.63
CA ALA A 19 -5.05 9.52 -22.78
C ALA A 19 -4.49 8.12 -22.46
N GLN A 20 -4.59 7.70 -21.20
CA GLN A 20 -4.21 6.36 -20.77
C GLN A 20 -5.23 5.32 -21.27
N PRO A 21 -4.84 4.28 -22.03
CA PRO A 21 -5.79 3.32 -22.61
C PRO A 21 -6.71 2.66 -21.57
N SER A 22 -6.21 2.50 -20.37
CA SER A 22 -6.81 1.73 -19.28
C SER A 22 -7.74 2.53 -18.37
N GLY A 23 -7.73 3.86 -18.42
CA GLY A 23 -8.51 4.66 -17.46
C GLY A 23 -8.22 6.15 -17.45
N TYR A 24 -8.87 6.84 -16.51
CA TYR A 24 -8.81 8.29 -16.31
C TYR A 24 -8.89 8.61 -14.82
N PHE A 25 -8.75 9.87 -14.44
CA PHE A 25 -8.58 10.27 -13.04
C PHE A 25 -9.69 11.18 -12.54
N HIS A 26 -10.09 10.96 -11.30
CA HIS A 26 -10.68 11.98 -10.44
C HIS A 26 -9.61 12.39 -9.42
N THR A 27 -9.36 13.69 -9.26
CA THR A 27 -8.40 14.21 -8.27
C THR A 27 -9.10 15.16 -7.30
N TYR A 28 -8.92 14.90 -6.01
CA TYR A 28 -9.29 15.80 -4.93
C TYR A 28 -8.01 16.44 -4.39
N ASP A 29 -7.83 17.75 -4.55
CA ASP A 29 -6.65 18.43 -4.00
C ASP A 29 -6.71 18.56 -2.47
N ALA A 30 -7.92 18.57 -1.90
CA ALA A 30 -8.16 18.73 -0.47
C ALA A 30 -9.40 17.93 -0.02
N LEU A 31 -9.33 16.60 -0.11
CA LEU A 31 -10.38 15.71 0.38
C LEU A 31 -10.48 15.84 1.91
N THR A 32 -11.62 16.34 2.39
CA THR A 32 -11.86 16.63 3.81
C THR A 32 -12.84 15.61 4.37
N LEU A 33 -12.28 14.58 5.03
CA LEU A 33 -13.02 13.48 5.66
C LEU A 33 -12.49 13.27 7.09
N GLY A 34 -13.21 12.47 7.87
CA GLY A 34 -12.84 12.13 9.24
C GLY A 34 -13.30 13.15 10.29
N PRO A 35 -12.87 12.96 11.55
CA PRO A 35 -13.23 13.84 12.65
C PRO A 35 -12.85 15.30 12.40
N ALA A 36 -13.60 16.23 13.00
CA ALA A 36 -13.28 17.65 12.93
C ALA A 36 -11.82 17.91 13.34
N GLY A 37 -11.06 18.60 12.48
CA GLY A 37 -9.64 18.90 12.68
C GLY A 37 -8.65 17.92 12.02
N PHE A 38 -9.12 16.87 11.33
CA PHE A 38 -8.26 16.14 10.39
C PHE A 38 -7.91 17.03 9.20
N ALA A 39 -6.61 17.14 8.93
CA ALA A 39 -6.13 17.94 7.81
C ALA A 39 -6.60 17.31 6.48
N PRO A 40 -7.10 18.13 5.53
CA PRO A 40 -7.47 17.65 4.21
C PRO A 40 -6.29 17.00 3.48
N ARG A 41 -6.59 16.07 2.59
CA ARG A 41 -5.56 15.31 1.88
C ARG A 41 -5.77 15.33 0.38
N LYS A 42 -4.67 15.39 -0.37
CA LYS A 42 -4.70 15.14 -1.80
C LYS A 42 -4.91 13.64 -2.06
N VAL A 43 -5.92 13.31 -2.87
CA VAL A 43 -6.27 11.94 -3.23
C VAL A 43 -6.51 11.85 -4.72
N HIS A 44 -5.88 10.85 -5.34
CA HIS A 44 -6.12 10.50 -6.74
C HIS A 44 -6.95 9.22 -6.80
N VAL A 45 -8.03 9.24 -7.56
CA VAL A 45 -8.86 8.07 -7.84
C VAL A 45 -8.75 7.77 -9.33
N TYR A 46 -8.09 6.68 -9.66
CA TYR A 46 -7.98 6.18 -11.01
C TYR A 46 -9.12 5.22 -11.30
N LEU A 47 -9.85 5.50 -12.38
CA LEU A 47 -11.06 4.78 -12.78
C LEU A 47 -10.80 3.99 -14.07
N PRO A 48 -11.23 2.72 -14.15
CA PRO A 48 -11.19 1.96 -15.39
C PRO A 48 -11.85 2.70 -16.55
N ARG A 49 -11.31 2.55 -17.76
CA ARG A 49 -11.79 3.27 -18.95
C ARG A 49 -13.30 3.13 -19.18
N ALA A 50 -13.84 1.92 -19.01
CA ALA A 50 -15.26 1.62 -19.17
C ALA A 50 -16.13 2.03 -17.97
N TYR A 51 -15.59 2.77 -16.98
CA TYR A 51 -16.32 3.14 -15.77
C TYR A 51 -17.56 3.98 -16.12
N ALA A 52 -17.44 5.03 -16.93
CA ALA A 52 -18.58 5.87 -17.31
C ALA A 52 -19.56 5.20 -18.29
N GLU A 53 -19.17 4.10 -18.93
CA GLU A 53 -19.94 3.42 -19.98
C GLU A 53 -20.79 2.27 -19.44
N THR A 54 -20.53 1.81 -18.21
CA THR A 54 -21.16 0.61 -17.65
C THR A 54 -21.55 0.79 -16.17
N ASP A 55 -22.51 -0.01 -15.72
CA ASP A 55 -22.90 -0.11 -14.31
C ASP A 55 -22.05 -1.13 -13.52
N ALA A 56 -20.92 -1.57 -14.08
CA ALA A 56 -20.05 -2.54 -13.44
C ALA A 56 -19.50 -1.99 -12.12
N ARG A 57 -19.31 -2.90 -11.16
CA ARG A 57 -18.65 -2.62 -9.88
C ARG A 57 -17.25 -3.21 -9.86
N TYR A 58 -16.31 -2.49 -9.26
CA TYR A 58 -14.89 -2.79 -9.36
C TYR A 58 -14.26 -3.10 -7.99
N PRO A 59 -13.31 -4.06 -7.92
CA PRO A 59 -12.40 -4.14 -6.78
C PRO A 59 -11.60 -2.83 -6.61
N VAL A 60 -11.11 -2.58 -5.40
CA VAL A 60 -10.41 -1.33 -5.08
C VAL A 60 -9.02 -1.61 -4.51
N VAL A 61 -8.02 -0.90 -5.01
CA VAL A 61 -6.64 -0.90 -4.51
C VAL A 61 -6.37 0.47 -3.90
N TYR A 62 -6.18 0.51 -2.59
CA TYR A 62 -5.69 1.69 -1.90
C TYR A 62 -4.16 1.69 -1.99
N MET A 63 -3.57 2.80 -2.45
CA MET A 63 -2.13 2.98 -2.55
C MET A 63 -1.71 4.03 -1.52
N ASN A 64 -0.85 3.62 -0.59
CA ASN A 64 -0.04 4.55 0.18
C ASN A 64 0.94 5.26 -0.78
N ASP A 65 1.38 6.46 -0.42
CA ASP A 65 2.32 7.25 -1.22
C ASP A 65 1.75 7.68 -2.59
N GLY A 66 0.55 8.28 -2.55
CA GLY A 66 -0.13 8.77 -3.76
C GLY A 66 0.68 9.75 -4.61
N HIS A 67 1.65 10.43 -3.99
CA HIS A 67 2.52 11.41 -4.64
C HIS A 67 3.56 10.80 -5.59
N THR A 68 3.76 9.48 -5.59
CA THR A 68 4.63 8.74 -6.53
C THR A 68 3.87 7.64 -7.27
N THR A 69 2.56 7.51 -7.09
CA THR A 69 1.79 6.36 -7.62
C THR A 69 1.61 6.43 -9.15
N PHE A 70 1.26 7.61 -9.68
CA PHE A 70 0.96 7.81 -11.10
C PHE A 70 1.91 8.80 -11.79
N TRP A 71 2.55 9.67 -11.03
CA TRP A 71 3.45 10.69 -11.58
C TRP A 71 4.76 10.72 -10.78
N PRO A 72 5.85 11.21 -11.41
CA PRO A 72 7.10 11.44 -10.72
C PRO A 72 6.91 12.35 -9.51
N GLY A 73 7.43 11.92 -8.36
CA GLY A 73 7.34 12.70 -7.14
C GLY A 73 8.32 12.23 -6.08
N GLY A 74 8.13 12.74 -4.86
CA GLY A 74 9.02 12.46 -3.74
C GLY A 74 10.44 13.01 -3.96
N PRO A 75 11.39 12.68 -3.07
CA PRO A 75 12.76 13.16 -3.17
C PRO A 75 13.50 12.68 -4.43
N GLY A 76 13.15 11.50 -4.95
CA GLY A 76 13.78 10.92 -6.14
C GLY A 76 13.22 11.45 -7.46
N ASN A 77 12.04 12.10 -7.45
CA ASN A 77 11.29 12.42 -8.65
C ASN A 77 11.09 11.19 -9.56
N ILE A 78 10.70 10.07 -8.95
CA ILE A 78 10.45 8.77 -9.60
C ILE A 78 8.99 8.38 -9.35
N THR A 79 8.45 7.54 -10.21
CA THR A 79 7.05 7.12 -10.27
C THR A 79 6.94 5.61 -10.29
N TRP A 80 5.84 5.10 -9.74
CA TRP A 80 5.43 3.71 -9.88
C TRP A 80 4.70 3.41 -11.18
N ASP A 81 4.34 4.42 -11.98
CA ASP A 81 3.59 4.31 -13.25
C ASP A 81 2.49 3.24 -13.19
N VAL A 82 1.67 3.29 -12.13
CA VAL A 82 0.67 2.24 -11.84
C VAL A 82 -0.36 2.14 -12.96
N ASP A 83 -0.78 3.26 -13.53
CA ASP A 83 -1.69 3.33 -14.67
C ASP A 83 -1.12 2.63 -15.92
N GLN A 84 0.18 2.79 -16.20
CA GLN A 84 0.84 2.05 -17.28
C GLN A 84 0.84 0.54 -17.00
N ARG A 85 1.23 0.12 -15.79
CA ARG A 85 1.28 -1.32 -15.43
C ARG A 85 -0.11 -1.95 -15.45
N LEU A 86 -1.15 -1.22 -15.04
CA LEU A 86 -2.53 -1.67 -15.18
C LEU A 86 -2.94 -1.83 -16.64
N SER A 87 -2.50 -0.94 -17.54
CA SER A 87 -2.75 -1.08 -18.99
C SER A 87 -2.23 -2.40 -19.54
N GLU A 88 -1.00 -2.76 -19.19
CA GLU A 88 -0.36 -4.01 -19.61
C GLU A 88 -1.12 -5.22 -19.05
N LEU A 89 -1.42 -5.21 -17.75
CA LEU A 89 -2.16 -6.27 -17.08
C LEU A 89 -3.56 -6.49 -17.68
N TYR A 90 -4.25 -5.41 -18.06
CA TYR A 90 -5.57 -5.50 -18.68
C TYR A 90 -5.50 -6.02 -20.13
N ALA A 91 -4.48 -5.60 -20.89
CA ALA A 91 -4.23 -6.13 -22.23
C ALA A 91 -3.94 -7.64 -22.19
N GLU A 92 -3.21 -8.10 -21.17
CA GLU A 92 -2.94 -9.53 -20.91
C GLU A 92 -4.15 -10.29 -20.33
N LYS A 93 -5.21 -9.59 -19.91
CA LYS A 93 -6.33 -10.14 -19.13
C LYS A 93 -5.87 -10.86 -17.85
N ALA A 94 -4.75 -10.41 -17.28
CA ALA A 94 -4.13 -11.05 -16.13
C ALA A 94 -4.88 -10.78 -14.82
N ILE A 95 -5.58 -9.65 -14.73
CA ILE A 95 -6.46 -9.28 -13.62
C ILE A 95 -7.74 -8.62 -14.16
N PRO A 96 -8.83 -8.59 -13.38
CA PRO A 96 -9.97 -7.72 -13.69
C PRO A 96 -9.59 -6.23 -13.53
N PRO A 97 -10.28 -5.30 -14.20
CA PRO A 97 -10.12 -3.87 -13.95
C PRO A 97 -10.40 -3.51 -12.48
N VAL A 98 -9.59 -2.60 -11.93
CA VAL A 98 -9.68 -2.12 -10.55
C VAL A 98 -9.77 -0.59 -10.50
N ILE A 99 -10.40 -0.06 -9.44
CA ILE A 99 -10.23 1.33 -9.04
C ILE A 99 -8.97 1.43 -8.19
N VAL A 100 -8.13 2.44 -8.43
CA VAL A 100 -6.99 2.73 -7.54
C VAL A 100 -7.23 4.05 -6.81
N VAL A 101 -7.12 4.03 -5.49
CA VAL A 101 -7.25 5.20 -4.62
C VAL A 101 -5.89 5.48 -4.00
N ALA A 102 -5.19 6.49 -4.52
CA ALA A 102 -3.84 6.83 -4.11
C ALA A 102 -3.85 8.03 -3.14
N LEU A 103 -3.39 7.81 -1.91
CA LEU A 103 -3.47 8.79 -0.83
C LEU A 103 -2.12 9.49 -0.62
N HIS A 104 -2.10 10.82 -0.70
CA HIS A 104 -0.89 11.57 -0.36
C HIS A 104 -0.70 11.59 1.16
N PRO A 105 0.43 11.12 1.72
CA PRO A 105 0.72 11.37 3.13
C PRO A 105 0.83 12.88 3.40
N ILE A 106 0.38 13.31 4.57
CA ILE A 106 0.55 14.68 5.10
C ILE A 106 1.90 14.76 5.81
N GLU A 107 2.17 13.80 6.69
CA GLU A 107 3.45 13.65 7.37
C GLU A 107 3.82 12.17 7.35
N ARG A 108 4.33 11.70 6.20
CA ARG A 108 4.57 10.29 5.88
C ARG A 108 5.24 9.52 7.02
N GLU A 109 6.27 10.11 7.62
CA GLU A 109 6.99 9.48 8.72
C GLU A 109 6.10 9.30 9.95
N ARG A 110 5.35 10.32 10.37
CA ARG A 110 4.43 10.19 11.51
C ARG A 110 3.31 9.19 11.22
N GLU A 111 2.69 9.30 10.05
CA GLU A 111 1.50 8.53 9.66
C GLU A 111 1.79 7.05 9.44
N TYR A 112 3.01 6.68 9.04
CA TYR A 112 3.39 5.29 8.83
C TYR A 112 4.22 4.70 10.00
N SER A 113 4.27 5.41 11.13
CA SER A 113 4.87 4.93 12.38
C SER A 113 3.83 4.25 13.27
N HIS A 114 4.02 2.97 13.60
CA HIS A 114 3.23 2.30 14.66
C HIS A 114 3.90 2.35 16.04
N VAL A 115 5.15 2.77 16.10
CA VAL A 115 6.00 2.77 17.29
C VAL A 115 7.02 3.89 17.18
N ASP A 116 7.51 4.36 18.32
CA ASP A 116 8.54 5.38 18.40
C ASP A 116 9.83 4.86 17.73
N MET A 117 10.38 5.67 16.85
CA MET A 117 11.59 5.37 16.07
C MET A 117 12.86 5.90 16.71
N GLY A 118 12.78 6.45 17.92
CA GLY A 118 13.88 7.10 18.62
C GLY A 118 14.20 8.49 18.07
N ASP A 119 15.14 9.17 18.73
CA ASP A 119 15.76 10.42 18.29
C ASP A 119 14.79 11.58 18.03
N GLY A 120 13.62 11.58 18.69
CA GLY A 120 12.61 12.63 18.55
C GLY A 120 11.93 12.66 17.17
N LYS A 121 12.04 11.57 16.39
CA LYS A 121 11.42 11.47 15.07
C LYS A 121 9.88 11.51 15.18
N PRO A 122 9.18 12.13 14.22
CA PRO A 122 7.73 12.11 14.19
C PRO A 122 7.15 10.69 14.17
N CYS A 123 6.27 10.44 15.13
CA CYS A 123 5.51 9.20 15.34
C CYS A 123 4.20 9.59 16.08
N CYS A 124 3.19 8.76 16.27
CA CYS A 124 3.03 7.33 16.01
C CYS A 124 1.60 7.13 15.49
N ASP A 125 1.29 7.79 14.38
CA ASP A 125 -0.10 8.00 13.95
C ASP A 125 -0.62 6.87 13.09
N LEU A 126 0.12 5.78 12.87
CA LEU A 126 -0.36 4.68 12.02
C LEU A 126 -1.71 4.08 12.47
N PRO A 127 -2.01 3.90 13.77
CA PRO A 127 -3.36 3.51 14.19
C PRO A 127 -4.44 4.53 13.77
N LYS A 128 -4.15 5.83 13.88
CA LYS A 128 -5.05 6.93 13.51
C LYS A 128 -5.22 7.03 12.00
N TYR A 129 -4.14 6.92 11.23
CA TYR A 129 -4.15 6.85 9.78
C TYR A 129 -4.92 5.60 9.30
N THR A 130 -4.72 4.45 9.95
CA THR A 130 -5.47 3.22 9.67
C THR A 130 -6.97 3.45 9.81
N ALA A 131 -7.42 4.05 10.92
CA ALA A 131 -8.84 4.35 11.13
C ALA A 131 -9.38 5.30 10.05
N TYR A 132 -8.65 6.38 9.73
CA TYR A 132 -9.03 7.32 8.69
C TYR A 132 -9.20 6.65 7.32
N VAL A 133 -8.23 5.84 6.87
CA VAL A 133 -8.34 5.18 5.57
C VAL A 133 -9.45 4.12 5.58
N ALA A 134 -9.57 3.35 6.66
CA ALA A 134 -10.50 2.24 6.79
C ALA A 134 -11.96 2.66 6.95
N ASP A 135 -12.23 3.72 7.71
CA ASP A 135 -13.58 4.12 8.10
C ASP A 135 -14.06 5.39 7.40
N ASP A 136 -13.17 6.32 7.04
CA ASP A 136 -13.55 7.57 6.40
C ASP A 136 -13.35 7.50 4.88
N VAL A 137 -12.12 7.28 4.43
CA VAL A 137 -11.80 7.26 2.99
C VAL A 137 -12.51 6.11 2.30
N LYS A 138 -12.37 4.88 2.81
CA LYS A 138 -13.03 3.72 2.20
C LYS A 138 -14.55 3.87 2.17
N SER A 139 -15.16 4.38 3.23
CA SER A 139 -16.62 4.61 3.26
C SER A 139 -17.06 5.65 2.24
N PHE A 140 -16.30 6.74 2.08
CA PHE A 140 -16.55 7.72 1.02
C PHE A 140 -16.46 7.07 -0.38
N ILE A 141 -15.39 6.32 -0.63
CA ILE A 141 -15.17 5.65 -1.91
C ILE A 141 -16.29 4.63 -2.21
N ASP A 142 -16.65 3.79 -1.24
CA ASP A 142 -17.72 2.80 -1.41
C ASP A 142 -19.12 3.42 -1.59
N THR A 143 -19.35 4.59 -1.01
CA THR A 143 -20.63 5.30 -1.12
C THR A 143 -20.80 5.96 -2.48
N TYR A 144 -19.75 6.58 -2.99
CA TYR A 144 -19.84 7.46 -4.16
C TYR A 144 -19.22 6.89 -5.44
N TYR A 145 -18.49 5.77 -5.35
CA TYR A 145 -17.97 5.05 -6.49
C TYR A 145 -18.58 3.64 -6.58
N ARG A 146 -18.61 3.07 -7.79
CA ARG A 146 -19.11 1.70 -8.03
C ARG A 146 -18.07 0.67 -7.60
N THR A 147 -17.93 0.47 -6.30
CA THR A 147 -17.01 -0.52 -5.73
C THR A 147 -17.69 -1.86 -5.48
N LYS A 148 -16.86 -2.90 -5.36
CA LYS A 148 -17.15 -4.15 -4.64
C LYS A 148 -16.60 -3.99 -3.20
N PRO A 149 -17.44 -3.65 -2.21
CA PRO A 149 -16.97 -3.12 -0.93
C PRO A 149 -16.39 -4.18 0.02
N GLU A 150 -16.56 -5.47 -0.28
CA GLU A 150 -16.12 -6.56 0.60
C GLU A 150 -14.58 -6.60 0.73
N PRO A 151 -14.04 -7.03 1.88
CA PRO A 151 -12.58 -7.12 2.09
C PRO A 151 -11.88 -7.99 1.06
N ALA A 152 -12.53 -9.07 0.61
CA ALA A 152 -12.03 -9.96 -0.42
C ALA A 152 -11.80 -9.25 -1.78
N ASN A 153 -12.38 -8.07 -2.00
CA ASN A 153 -12.21 -7.24 -3.20
C ASN A 153 -11.37 -5.97 -2.95
N THR A 154 -10.83 -5.81 -1.74
CA THR A 154 -10.14 -4.57 -1.33
C THR A 154 -8.71 -4.85 -0.90
N ALA A 155 -7.75 -4.15 -1.50
CA ALA A 155 -6.33 -4.23 -1.15
C ALA A 155 -5.79 -2.89 -0.64
N ILE A 156 -4.76 -2.93 0.21
CA ILE A 156 -3.92 -1.78 0.57
C ILE A 156 -2.45 -2.09 0.23
N LEU A 157 -1.82 -1.22 -0.53
CA LEU A 157 -0.46 -1.41 -1.07
C LEU A 157 0.44 -0.23 -0.71
N GLY A 158 1.75 -0.51 -0.64
CA GLY A 158 2.78 0.52 -0.50
C GLY A 158 4.17 -0.11 -0.44
N SER A 159 5.20 0.74 -0.42
CA SER A 159 6.59 0.31 -0.26
C SER A 159 7.27 0.86 0.96
N SER A 160 8.37 0.23 1.38
CA SER A 160 9.19 0.71 2.48
C SER A 160 8.33 0.89 3.73
N ARG A 161 8.27 2.11 4.27
CA ARG A 161 7.38 2.47 5.36
C ARG A 161 5.89 2.33 5.02
N GLY A 162 5.49 2.65 3.80
CA GLY A 162 4.15 2.40 3.26
C GLY A 162 3.85 0.89 3.09
N GLY A 163 4.87 0.07 2.86
CA GLY A 163 4.75 -1.40 2.83
C GLY A 163 4.49 -1.98 4.21
N LEU A 164 5.21 -1.49 5.23
CA LEU A 164 4.89 -1.77 6.63
C LEU A 164 3.49 -1.29 6.99
N ALA A 165 3.12 -0.08 6.57
CA ALA A 165 1.80 0.50 6.84
C ALA A 165 0.69 -0.38 6.26
N SER A 166 0.87 -0.85 5.02
CA SER A 166 -0.08 -1.75 4.35
C SER A 166 -0.27 -3.07 5.11
N PHE A 167 0.83 -3.70 5.55
CA PHE A 167 0.79 -4.90 6.38
C PHE A 167 0.03 -4.65 7.69
N TYR A 168 0.36 -3.56 8.38
CA TYR A 168 -0.29 -3.19 9.65
C TYR A 168 -1.78 -2.92 9.45
N MET A 169 -2.15 -2.10 8.46
CA MET A 169 -3.52 -1.69 8.20
C MET A 169 -4.42 -2.88 7.88
N ALA A 170 -3.98 -3.79 6.99
CA ALA A 170 -4.78 -4.96 6.63
C ALA A 170 -4.96 -5.95 7.79
N ASN A 171 -3.94 -6.11 8.64
CA ASN A 171 -4.07 -6.97 9.82
C ASN A 171 -4.80 -6.30 10.99
N ARG A 172 -4.81 -4.96 11.07
CA ARG A 172 -5.56 -4.22 12.08
C ARG A 172 -7.04 -4.08 11.71
N ARG A 173 -7.34 -4.02 10.41
CA ARG A 173 -8.68 -3.88 9.81
C ARG A 173 -8.95 -4.94 8.73
N PRO A 174 -8.90 -6.24 9.08
CA PRO A 174 -9.22 -7.32 8.14
C PRO A 174 -10.68 -7.26 7.66
N ASP A 175 -11.55 -6.59 8.42
CA ASP A 175 -12.94 -6.27 8.09
C ASP A 175 -13.08 -5.26 6.94
N ARG A 176 -11.99 -4.57 6.56
CA ARG A 176 -11.97 -3.58 5.47
C ARG A 176 -11.03 -3.97 4.35
N PHE A 177 -9.85 -4.50 4.66
CA PHE A 177 -8.83 -4.86 3.69
C PHE A 177 -8.53 -6.36 3.80
N GLY A 178 -8.97 -7.14 2.81
CA GLY A 178 -8.69 -8.58 2.75
C GLY A 178 -7.37 -8.91 2.05
N LYS A 179 -6.65 -7.90 1.54
CA LYS A 179 -5.39 -8.07 0.82
C LYS A 179 -4.40 -6.96 1.16
N ALA A 180 -3.11 -7.29 1.21
CA ALA A 180 -2.05 -6.30 1.30
C ALA A 180 -0.86 -6.64 0.40
N GLY A 181 -0.32 -5.63 -0.28
CA GLY A 181 0.96 -5.74 -0.98
C GLY A 181 2.01 -4.89 -0.27
N CYS A 182 3.03 -5.56 0.24
CA CYS A 182 4.03 -4.99 1.12
C CYS A 182 5.38 -5.05 0.39
N LEU A 183 5.74 -3.99 -0.32
CA LEU A 183 6.94 -4.00 -1.15
C LEU A 183 8.16 -3.45 -0.39
N SER A 184 9.24 -4.23 -0.32
CA SER A 184 10.44 -3.93 0.51
C SER A 184 10.08 -3.35 1.90
N PRO A 185 9.21 -3.99 2.70
CA PRO A 185 8.57 -3.35 3.85
C PRO A 185 9.54 -3.09 5.00
N SER A 186 9.35 -1.96 5.70
CA SER A 186 10.21 -1.53 6.81
C SER A 186 10.03 -2.27 8.13
N PHE A 187 9.98 -3.60 8.13
CA PHE A 187 9.75 -4.42 9.33
C PHE A 187 10.82 -4.30 10.43
N TRP A 188 11.94 -3.63 10.14
CA TRP A 188 12.95 -3.25 11.13
C TRP A 188 12.53 -2.07 12.03
N ALA A 189 11.45 -1.36 11.68
CA ALA A 189 10.99 -0.15 12.37
C ALA A 189 10.63 -0.42 13.83
N GLY A 190 11.26 0.33 14.75
CA GLY A 190 11.10 0.15 16.20
C GLY A 190 11.80 -1.09 16.78
N LEU A 191 12.63 -1.77 15.98
CA LEU A 191 13.35 -2.98 16.36
C LEU A 191 14.85 -2.87 16.14
N ASP A 192 15.29 -2.33 14.99
CA ASP A 192 16.70 -2.24 14.63
C ASP A 192 17.25 -0.80 14.60
N PRO A 193 18.56 -0.61 14.84
CA PRO A 193 19.21 0.70 14.83
C PRO A 193 19.49 1.24 13.41
N VAL A 194 18.75 0.81 12.38
CA VAL A 194 19.02 1.08 10.93
C VAL A 194 19.08 2.58 10.59
N PHE A 195 18.59 3.46 11.47
CA PHE A 195 18.65 4.92 11.32
C PHE A 195 19.22 5.66 12.54
N GLY A 196 20.22 5.06 13.21
CA GLY A 196 20.93 5.72 14.32
C GLY A 196 20.20 5.70 15.67
N GLY A 197 19.06 5.02 15.76
CA GLY A 197 18.32 4.85 17.01
C GLY A 197 18.92 3.75 17.89
N ASN A 198 18.73 3.85 19.21
CA ASN A 198 19.30 2.93 20.21
C ASN A 198 18.42 1.69 20.46
N PHE A 199 17.94 1.03 19.40
CA PHE A 199 17.13 -0.18 19.56
C PHE A 199 18.01 -1.39 19.91
N PRO A 200 17.59 -2.25 20.85
CA PRO A 200 18.37 -3.41 21.27
C PRO A 200 18.46 -4.50 20.20
N GLY A 201 17.70 -4.40 19.10
CA GLY A 201 17.51 -5.49 18.16
C GLY A 201 16.60 -6.57 18.74
N GLY A 202 16.71 -7.79 18.20
CA GLY A 202 15.96 -8.96 18.65
C GLY A 202 15.16 -9.64 17.53
N PRO A 203 14.47 -10.74 17.87
CA PRO A 203 13.65 -11.47 16.92
C PRO A 203 12.37 -10.68 16.61
N LEU A 204 11.98 -10.69 15.33
CA LEU A 204 10.82 -9.96 14.82
C LEU A 204 9.52 -10.40 15.49
N GLU A 205 9.43 -11.65 15.94
CA GLU A 205 8.27 -12.19 16.67
C GLU A 205 7.95 -11.42 17.96
N SER A 206 8.97 -10.84 18.59
CA SER A 206 8.83 -10.05 19.83
C SER A 206 8.60 -8.57 19.59
N SER A 207 8.62 -8.13 18.32
CA SER A 207 8.42 -6.72 17.96
C SER A 207 7.01 -6.23 18.32
N VAL A 208 6.88 -4.91 18.55
CA VAL A 208 5.58 -4.27 18.74
C VAL A 208 4.65 -4.52 17.54
N LEU A 209 5.20 -4.53 16.32
CA LEU A 209 4.44 -4.84 15.10
C LEU A 209 3.75 -6.20 15.18
N VAL A 210 4.51 -7.27 15.44
CA VAL A 210 3.97 -8.63 15.44
C VAL A 210 3.06 -8.85 16.65
N THR A 211 3.50 -8.44 17.84
CA THR A 211 2.72 -8.64 19.07
C THR A 211 1.37 -7.92 19.01
N THR A 212 1.31 -6.73 18.40
CA THR A 212 0.04 -6.00 18.18
C THR A 212 -0.91 -6.75 17.23
N LEU A 213 -0.38 -7.47 16.26
CA LEU A 213 -1.16 -8.09 15.17
C LEU A 213 -1.38 -9.60 15.36
N ALA A 214 -0.79 -10.20 16.41
CA ALA A 214 -0.75 -11.64 16.64
C ALA A 214 -2.13 -12.32 16.57
N ASN A 215 -3.18 -11.66 17.08
CA ASN A 215 -4.54 -12.18 17.04
C ASN A 215 -5.06 -12.35 15.61
N THR A 216 -4.88 -11.36 14.74
CA THR A 216 -5.32 -11.45 13.34
C THR A 216 -4.44 -12.43 12.56
N LEU A 217 -3.12 -12.38 12.75
CA LEU A 217 -2.18 -13.30 12.08
C LEU A 217 -2.51 -14.77 12.37
N GLY A 218 -2.89 -15.06 13.62
CA GLY A 218 -3.29 -16.38 14.10
C GLY A 218 -4.74 -16.77 13.80
N ALA A 219 -5.50 -15.97 13.05
CA ALA A 219 -6.92 -16.21 12.76
C ALA A 219 -7.18 -16.43 11.25
N PRO A 220 -7.02 -17.67 10.73
CA PRO A 220 -7.17 -17.99 9.31
C PRO A 220 -8.49 -17.56 8.67
N ALA A 221 -9.57 -17.44 9.46
CA ALA A 221 -10.88 -17.05 8.98
C ALA A 221 -10.99 -15.56 8.59
N ILE A 222 -10.12 -14.70 9.14
CA ILE A 222 -10.19 -13.25 8.96
C ILE A 222 -8.91 -12.64 8.42
N ARG A 223 -7.76 -13.33 8.49
CA ARG A 223 -6.48 -12.75 8.08
C ARG A 223 -6.44 -12.42 6.58
N PRO A 224 -5.78 -11.32 6.18
CA PRO A 224 -5.68 -10.91 4.79
C PRO A 224 -4.74 -11.83 3.99
N ARG A 225 -4.91 -11.84 2.66
CA ARG A 225 -3.90 -12.35 1.72
C ARG A 225 -2.76 -11.34 1.63
N LEU A 226 -1.52 -11.82 1.71
CA LEU A 226 -0.33 -10.99 1.80
C LEU A 226 0.59 -11.26 0.61
N TRP A 227 1.03 -10.19 -0.05
CA TRP A 227 2.25 -10.18 -0.85
C TRP A 227 3.36 -9.48 -0.07
N ILE A 228 4.54 -10.09 0.04
CA ILE A 228 5.72 -9.51 0.69
C ILE A 228 6.93 -9.70 -0.20
N ASP A 229 7.62 -8.63 -0.57
CA ASP A 229 8.84 -8.76 -1.38
C ASP A 229 9.98 -7.88 -0.90
N TRP A 230 11.16 -8.09 -1.48
CA TRP A 230 12.35 -7.27 -1.33
C TRP A 230 13.27 -7.47 -2.54
N GLY A 231 14.20 -6.54 -2.73
CA GLY A 231 15.25 -6.57 -3.72
C GLY A 231 16.59 -7.04 -3.13
N LEU A 232 17.46 -7.55 -4.00
CA LEU A 232 18.78 -8.06 -3.62
C LEU A 232 19.94 -7.17 -4.06
N LEU A 233 19.69 -6.07 -4.78
CA LEU A 233 20.72 -5.12 -5.18
C LEU A 233 21.22 -4.34 -3.96
N ARG A 234 22.55 -4.29 -3.79
CA ARG A 234 23.24 -3.57 -2.70
C ARG A 234 24.17 -2.46 -3.16
N THR A 235 24.23 -2.22 -4.47
CA THR A 235 25.02 -1.15 -5.07
C THR A 235 24.17 0.11 -5.23
N GLY A 236 24.80 1.27 -5.44
CA GLY A 236 24.09 2.55 -5.61
C GLY A 236 23.94 3.39 -4.33
N GLY A 237 24.74 3.11 -3.29
CA GLY A 237 24.84 3.93 -2.08
C GLY A 237 24.10 3.38 -0.87
N PHE A 238 24.11 4.15 0.23
CA PHE A 238 23.60 3.73 1.54
C PHE A 238 22.17 3.19 1.51
N HIS A 239 21.30 3.78 0.68
CA HIS A 239 19.89 3.37 0.60
C HIS A 239 19.76 1.88 0.21
N ASN A 240 20.50 1.43 -0.81
CA ASN A 240 20.45 0.04 -1.23
C ASN A 240 21.31 -0.87 -0.35
N GLU A 241 22.47 -0.39 0.10
CA GLU A 241 23.39 -1.19 0.91
C GLU A 241 22.83 -1.50 2.30
N ALA A 242 22.20 -0.52 2.95
CA ALA A 242 21.70 -0.65 4.32
C ALA A 242 20.18 -0.87 4.39
N ILE A 243 19.38 -0.07 3.67
CA ILE A 243 17.91 -0.10 3.82
C ILE A 243 17.31 -1.32 3.13
N GLU A 244 17.71 -1.61 1.90
CA GLU A 244 17.24 -2.84 1.23
C GLU A 244 17.77 -4.10 1.92
N ALA A 245 18.98 -4.07 2.47
CA ALA A 245 19.51 -5.17 3.26
C ALA A 245 18.68 -5.41 4.54
N ALA A 246 18.26 -4.35 5.22
CA ALA A 246 17.35 -4.45 6.36
C ALA A 246 15.96 -4.98 5.94
N ALA A 247 15.42 -4.51 4.80
CA ALA A 247 14.18 -5.01 4.21
C ALA A 247 14.25 -6.50 3.92
N THR A 248 15.34 -6.94 3.31
CA THR A 248 15.60 -8.35 3.00
C THR A 248 15.67 -9.19 4.27
N LYS A 249 16.52 -8.79 5.23
CA LYS A 249 16.69 -9.54 6.48
C LYS A 249 15.35 -9.72 7.20
N ARG A 250 14.59 -8.65 7.37
CA ARG A 250 13.32 -8.69 8.11
C ARG A 250 12.16 -9.23 7.28
N GLY A 251 12.21 -9.11 5.95
CA GLY A 251 11.28 -9.74 5.03
C GLY A 251 11.37 -11.27 5.08
N VAL A 252 12.58 -11.81 4.98
CA VAL A 252 12.86 -13.25 5.14
C VAL A 252 12.36 -13.76 6.49
N GLU A 253 12.66 -13.05 7.57
CA GLU A 253 12.22 -13.42 8.91
C GLU A 253 10.70 -13.34 9.07
N MET A 254 10.03 -12.32 8.51
CA MET A 254 8.57 -12.23 8.53
C MET A 254 7.93 -13.39 7.76
N VAL A 255 8.40 -13.71 6.55
CA VAL A 255 7.88 -14.83 5.76
C VAL A 255 8.05 -16.14 6.53
N ALA A 256 9.22 -16.36 7.15
CA ALA A 256 9.46 -17.54 7.99
C ALA A 256 8.50 -17.58 9.18
N LEU A 257 8.33 -16.48 9.89
CA LEU A 257 7.44 -16.35 11.05
C LEU A 257 5.97 -16.62 10.68
N LEU A 258 5.48 -16.04 9.58
CA LEU A 258 4.11 -16.25 9.09
C LEU A 258 3.86 -17.72 8.78
N LYS A 259 4.81 -18.40 8.13
CA LYS A 259 4.70 -19.82 7.79
C LYS A 259 4.76 -20.71 9.03
N GLN A 260 5.75 -20.50 9.89
CA GLN A 260 6.09 -21.41 10.98
C GLN A 260 5.21 -21.22 12.22
N SER A 261 4.94 -19.97 12.60
CA SER A 261 4.24 -19.66 13.86
C SER A 261 2.76 -19.33 13.65
N TYR A 262 2.38 -18.84 12.47
CA TYR A 262 1.00 -18.47 12.15
C TYR A 262 0.35 -19.40 11.12
N GLY A 263 1.09 -20.35 10.53
CA GLY A 263 0.53 -21.34 9.61
C GLY A 263 0.03 -20.76 8.29
N TYR A 264 0.67 -19.71 7.76
CA TYR A 264 0.38 -19.21 6.42
C TYR A 264 0.83 -20.21 5.35
N VAL A 265 -0.03 -20.46 4.36
CA VAL A 265 0.24 -21.30 3.20
C VAL A 265 0.66 -20.44 2.01
N GLU A 266 1.82 -20.78 1.47
CA GLU A 266 2.38 -20.15 0.27
C GLU A 266 1.52 -20.42 -0.95
N GLY A 267 1.33 -19.40 -1.79
CA GLY A 267 0.47 -19.49 -2.99
C GLY A 267 -1.03 -19.36 -2.70
N LYS A 268 -1.44 -19.22 -1.43
CA LYS A 268 -2.84 -19.06 -1.05
C LYS A 268 -3.10 -17.73 -0.33
N GLU A 269 -2.62 -17.61 0.90
CA GLU A 269 -2.69 -16.39 1.70
C GLU A 269 -1.36 -15.67 1.86
N LEU A 270 -0.25 -16.33 1.49
CA LEU A 270 1.07 -15.71 1.48
C LEU A 270 1.72 -15.89 0.12
N PHE A 271 2.14 -14.79 -0.46
CA PHE A 271 2.96 -14.69 -1.65
C PHE A 271 4.19 -13.89 -1.29
N TRP A 272 5.35 -14.30 -1.78
CA TRP A 272 6.56 -13.56 -1.54
C TRP A 272 7.53 -13.70 -2.71
N TYR A 273 8.41 -12.71 -2.85
CA TYR A 273 9.35 -12.67 -3.97
C TYR A 273 10.64 -11.96 -3.57
N GLU A 274 11.78 -12.49 -4.05
CA GLU A 274 13.08 -11.83 -3.98
C GLU A 274 13.45 -11.36 -5.39
N ASP A 275 13.60 -10.06 -5.56
CA ASP A 275 14.00 -9.49 -6.85
C ASP A 275 15.53 -9.41 -6.94
N PRO A 276 16.18 -10.25 -7.76
CA PRO A 276 17.64 -10.33 -7.84
C PRO A 276 18.29 -9.02 -8.32
N ILE A 277 17.52 -8.18 -9.03
CA ILE A 277 17.98 -6.88 -9.53
C ILE A 277 17.25 -5.71 -8.86
N GLY A 278 16.43 -5.99 -7.83
CA GLY A 278 15.64 -5.01 -7.09
C GLY A 278 16.49 -4.16 -6.16
N ALA A 279 16.27 -2.86 -6.23
CA ALA A 279 16.75 -1.84 -5.29
C ALA A 279 15.59 -1.34 -4.40
N HIS A 280 15.90 -0.45 -3.45
CA HIS A 280 14.90 0.20 -2.58
C HIS A 280 14.33 1.47 -3.27
N ASP A 281 13.72 1.32 -4.44
CA ASP A 281 13.25 2.45 -5.24
C ASP A 281 11.95 2.15 -6.01
N GLU A 282 11.30 3.23 -6.47
CA GLU A 282 10.05 3.18 -7.22
C GLU A 282 10.19 2.43 -8.56
N ILE A 283 11.37 2.40 -9.17
CA ILE A 283 11.63 1.63 -10.40
C ILE A 283 11.50 0.13 -10.11
N SER A 284 12.09 -0.33 -9.02
CA SER A 284 12.06 -1.73 -8.62
C SER A 284 10.68 -2.13 -8.12
N TRP A 285 9.95 -1.23 -7.45
CA TRP A 285 8.57 -1.47 -7.05
C TRP A 285 7.60 -1.48 -8.24
N ASN A 286 7.76 -0.57 -9.21
CA ASN A 286 7.03 -0.58 -10.49
C ASN A 286 7.18 -1.94 -11.21
N ARG A 287 8.41 -2.47 -11.30
CA ARG A 287 8.69 -3.76 -11.95
C ARG A 287 7.97 -4.93 -11.28
N ARG A 288 7.86 -4.91 -9.95
CA ARG A 288 7.22 -5.97 -9.15
C ARG A 288 5.71 -5.82 -9.03
N PHE A 289 5.17 -4.62 -9.25
CA PHE A 289 3.75 -4.31 -9.13
C PHE A 289 2.84 -5.27 -9.94
N PRO A 290 3.17 -5.65 -11.20
CA PRO A 290 2.39 -6.65 -11.93
C PRO A 290 2.24 -7.98 -11.19
N ASP A 291 3.29 -8.49 -10.55
CA ASP A 291 3.26 -9.77 -9.84
C ASP A 291 2.43 -9.68 -8.55
N VAL A 292 2.54 -8.55 -7.83
CA VAL A 292 1.68 -8.22 -6.68
C VAL A 292 0.21 -8.30 -7.10
N MET A 293 -0.14 -7.65 -8.21
CA MET A 293 -1.51 -7.59 -8.70
C MET A 293 -2.01 -8.96 -9.17
N LYS A 294 -1.19 -9.72 -9.90
CA LYS A 294 -1.52 -11.10 -10.32
C LYS A 294 -1.75 -12.00 -9.10
N ALA A 295 -0.91 -11.93 -8.08
CA ALA A 295 -1.09 -12.71 -6.87
C ALA A 295 -2.40 -12.35 -6.14
N LEU A 296 -2.70 -11.06 -5.99
CA LEU A 296 -3.83 -10.59 -5.17
C LEU A 296 -5.18 -10.61 -5.91
N PHE A 297 -5.20 -10.44 -7.23
CA PHE A 297 -6.42 -10.30 -8.04
C PHE A 297 -6.50 -11.21 -9.27
N GLY A 298 -5.43 -11.94 -9.58
CA GLY A 298 -5.45 -12.92 -10.67
C GLY A 298 -6.42 -14.06 -10.40
N ALA A 299 -6.81 -14.75 -11.48
CA ALA A 299 -7.60 -15.97 -11.36
C ALA A 299 -6.79 -17.04 -10.60
N PRO A 300 -7.43 -17.84 -9.72
CA PRO A 300 -6.78 -18.96 -9.04
C PRO A 300 -6.34 -20.06 -10.01
#